data_AF-A0A959TEQ0-F1
#
_entry.id   AF-A0A959TEQ0-F1
#
_cell.length_a   1.000
_cell.length_b   1.000
_cell.length_c   1.000
_cell.angle_alpha   90.00
_cell.angle_beta   90.00
_cell.angle_gamma   90.00
#
_symmetry.space_group_name_H-M   'P 1'
#
loop_
_entity.id
_entity.type
_entity.pdbx_description
1 polymer ?
#
loop_
_entity_poly.entity_id
_entity_poly.type
_entity_poly.pdbx_seq_one_letter_code
_entity_poly.pdbx_strand_id
1 'polypeptide(L)'
;APDTGDHIEVVQGDDGNTWYYDRRVPRNPDTTALYLYVGHKMTGAPWLRLHAQYAGDHWIFLKEVILKSGNEVFRMATDPTLVFTHAGPMTVSEWYDAPPSFEELRTLKEIIGSPDANVTFVGYKGQMDRKVT
;
A
#
# COMPACT_ATOMS: atom_id res chain seq x y z
N ALA A 1 22.34 -8.84 14.31
CA ALA A 1 22.34 -7.36 14.33
C ALA A 1 21.17 -6.89 13.48
N PRO A 2 20.48 -5.77 13.80
CA PRO A 2 19.55 -5.21 12.84
C PRO A 2 20.35 -4.85 11.60
N ASP A 3 19.89 -5.29 10.44
CA ASP A 3 20.46 -4.93 9.16
C ASP A 3 20.39 -3.40 9.00
N THR A 4 21.54 -2.72 9.02
CA THR A 4 21.65 -1.28 8.76
C THR A 4 21.77 -0.99 7.26
N GLY A 5 21.44 -1.97 6.41
CA GLY A 5 21.45 -1.86 4.96
C GLY A 5 20.59 -0.70 4.48
N ASP A 6 21.14 0.04 3.54
CA ASP A 6 20.57 1.21 2.88
C ASP A 6 19.34 0.82 2.04
N HIS A 7 18.25 0.44 2.71
CA HIS A 7 17.01 -0.04 2.10
C HIS A 7 16.05 1.10 1.75
N ILE A 8 16.47 2.35 1.92
CA ILE A 8 15.62 3.52 1.66
C ILE A 8 15.98 4.17 0.32
N GLU A 9 14.99 4.33 -0.54
CA GLU A 9 15.04 5.17 -1.73
C GLU A 9 14.51 6.56 -1.36
N VAL A 10 15.25 7.61 -1.73
CA VAL A 10 14.84 9.01 -1.57
C VAL A 10 14.49 9.58 -2.93
N VAL A 11 13.27 10.06 -3.09
CA VAL A 11 12.73 10.60 -4.33
C VAL A 11 12.31 12.04 -4.10
N GLN A 12 12.80 12.96 -4.94
CA GLN A 12 12.29 14.34 -4.96
C GLN A 12 11.05 14.39 -5.84
N GLY A 13 9.93 14.83 -5.28
CA GLY A 13 8.68 15.02 -5.99
C GLY A 13 8.61 16.39 -6.67
N ASP A 14 7.90 16.44 -7.80
CA ASP A 14 7.64 17.69 -8.53
C ASP A 14 6.73 18.65 -7.74
N ASP A 15 6.07 18.14 -6.68
CA ASP A 15 5.29 18.89 -5.71
C ASP A 15 6.14 19.58 -4.63
N GLY A 16 7.47 19.48 -4.72
CA GLY A 16 8.42 20.04 -3.75
C GLY A 16 8.56 19.22 -2.47
N ASN A 17 7.94 18.03 -2.40
CA ASN A 17 8.08 17.12 -1.28
C ASN A 17 9.21 16.10 -1.53
N THR A 18 9.89 15.70 -0.46
CA THR A 18 10.79 14.54 -0.48
C THR A 18 10.03 13.31 0.00
N TRP A 19 10.18 12.22 -0.74
CA TRP A 19 9.53 10.95 -0.45
C TRP A 19 10.56 9.87 -0.15
N TYR A 20 10.28 9.05 0.85
CA TYR A 20 11.15 7.96 1.31
C TYR A 20 10.39 6.64 1.19
N TYR A 21 10.94 5.72 0.41
CA TYR A 21 10.37 4.40 0.14
C TYR A 21 11.32 3.29 0.58
N ASP A 22 10.78 2.14 0.94
CA ASP A 22 11.58 0.93 1.05
C ASP A 22 11.89 0.39 -0.36
N ARG A 23 13.18 0.17 -0.69
CA ARG A 23 13.66 -0.32 -1.99
C ARG A 23 13.12 -1.70 -2.35
N ARG A 24 12.63 -2.47 -1.38
CA ARG A 24 12.06 -3.80 -1.60
C ARG A 24 10.63 -3.73 -2.12
N VAL A 25 9.97 -2.57 -2.00
CA VAL A 25 8.61 -2.37 -2.48
C VAL A 25 8.63 -2.15 -3.99
N PRO A 26 7.85 -2.92 -4.76
CA PRO A 26 7.71 -2.66 -6.19
C PRO A 26 6.89 -1.38 -6.40
N ARG A 27 7.46 -0.41 -7.13
CA ARG A 27 6.80 0.87 -7.47
C ARG A 27 6.27 0.91 -8.90
N ASN A 28 6.29 -0.21 -9.63
CA ASN A 28 5.67 -0.25 -10.95
C ASN A 28 4.13 -0.26 -10.78
N PRO A 29 3.37 0.36 -11.68
CA PRO A 29 1.90 0.34 -11.61
C PRO A 29 1.30 -1.04 -11.87
N ASP A 30 2.02 -1.95 -12.52
CA ASP A 30 1.57 -3.30 -12.92
C ASP A 30 1.74 -4.36 -11.81
N THR A 31 2.00 -3.95 -10.57
CA THR A 31 2.17 -4.86 -9.43
C THR A 31 1.13 -4.61 -8.36
N THR A 32 0.55 -5.68 -7.84
CA THR A 32 -0.28 -5.59 -6.64
C THR A 32 0.63 -5.44 -5.41
N ALA A 33 0.42 -4.46 -4.54
CA ALA A 33 1.28 -4.23 -3.38
C ALA A 33 0.53 -3.51 -2.25
N LEU A 34 0.96 -3.72 -1.01
CA LEU A 34 0.54 -2.95 0.15
C LEU A 34 1.78 -2.51 0.92
N TYR A 35 1.98 -1.21 1.11
CA TYR A 35 3.17 -0.69 1.77
C TYR A 35 2.97 0.68 2.39
N LEU A 36 3.87 1.02 3.30
CA LEU A 36 3.98 2.34 3.89
C LEU A 36 5.14 3.11 3.25
N TYR A 37 5.01 4.42 3.14
CA TYR A 37 6.08 5.31 2.72
C TYR A 37 5.97 6.66 3.42
N VAL A 38 7.07 7.42 3.47
CA VAL A 38 7.13 8.68 4.23
C VAL A 38 7.24 9.86 3.28
N GLY A 39 6.42 10.88 3.52
CA GLY A 39 6.54 12.19 2.88
C GLY A 39 7.14 13.21 3.84
N HIS A 40 7.92 14.13 3.30
CA HIS A 40 8.52 15.23 4.04
C HIS A 40 8.50 16.50 3.19
N LYS A 41 8.03 17.60 3.80
CA LYS A 41 8.09 18.94 3.22
C LYS A 41 9.41 19.58 3.59
N MET A 42 9.79 20.64 2.88
CA MET A 42 10.94 21.47 3.27
C MET A 42 10.80 22.01 4.71
N THR A 43 9.56 22.22 5.17
CA THR A 43 9.24 22.62 6.55
C THR A 43 8.11 21.76 7.12
N GLY A 44 8.20 21.44 8.42
CA GLY A 44 7.21 20.64 9.14
C GLY A 44 7.68 19.23 9.46
N ALA A 45 6.83 18.46 10.15
CA ALA A 45 7.12 17.07 10.48
C ALA A 45 6.88 16.16 9.27
N PRO A 46 7.65 15.07 9.11
CA PRO A 46 7.35 14.03 8.14
C PRO A 46 5.98 13.40 8.44
N TRP A 47 5.30 12.93 7.40
CA TRP A 47 4.03 12.21 7.51
C TRP A 47 4.11 10.85 6.83
N LEU A 48 3.31 9.92 7.34
CA LEU A 48 3.22 8.57 6.81
C LEU A 48 2.10 8.50 5.77
N ARG A 49 2.29 7.65 4.77
CA ARG A 49 1.31 7.29 3.76
C ARG A 49 1.19 5.78 3.67
N LEU A 50 -0.02 5.32 3.44
CA LEU A 50 -0.36 3.93 3.17
C LEU A 50 -0.81 3.83 1.72
N HIS A 51 -0.14 2.96 0.98
CA HIS A 51 -0.40 2.70 -0.42
C HIS A 51 -0.90 1.26 -0.58
N ALA A 52 -2.11 1.10 -1.10
CA ALA A 52 -2.67 -0.18 -1.47
C ALA A 52 -2.94 -0.18 -2.97
N GLN A 53 -2.16 -0.97 -3.71
CA GLN A 53 -2.21 -1.05 -5.16
C GLN A 53 -2.67 -2.43 -5.60
N TYR A 54 -3.67 -2.45 -6.47
CA TYR A 54 -4.10 -3.60 -7.24
C TYR A 54 -3.65 -3.42 -8.69
N ALA A 55 -3.17 -4.50 -9.30
CA ALA A 55 -2.91 -4.57 -10.73
C ALA A 55 -3.33 -5.94 -11.27
N GLY A 56 -4.06 -5.95 -12.38
CA GLY A 56 -4.54 -7.19 -13.02
C GLY A 56 -5.21 -6.96 -14.37
N ASP A 57 -5.77 -8.02 -14.95
CA ASP A 57 -6.37 -7.99 -16.30
C ASP A 57 -7.76 -7.33 -16.32
N HIS A 58 -8.39 -7.18 -15.15
CA HIS A 58 -9.75 -6.68 -15.00
C HIS A 58 -9.90 -5.69 -13.85
N TRP A 59 -10.73 -4.66 -14.07
CA TRP A 59 -11.12 -3.70 -13.04
C TRP A 59 -11.92 -4.40 -11.93
N ILE A 60 -11.49 -4.22 -10.69
CA ILE A 60 -12.24 -4.67 -9.50
C ILE A 60 -13.03 -3.53 -8.88
N PHE A 61 -12.63 -2.28 -9.08
CA PHE A 61 -13.13 -1.09 -8.36
C PHE A 61 -12.90 -1.25 -6.86
N LEU A 62 -11.65 -1.07 -6.44
CA LEU A 62 -11.11 -1.27 -5.10
C LEU A 62 -11.99 -0.55 -4.09
N LYS A 63 -12.41 -1.33 -3.08
CA LYS A 63 -13.34 -0.91 -2.04
C LYS A 63 -12.78 -1.18 -0.65
N GLU A 64 -12.05 -2.28 -0.51
CA GLU A 64 -11.55 -2.75 0.78
C GLU A 64 -10.26 -3.54 0.58
N VAL A 65 -9.38 -3.43 1.57
CA VAL A 65 -8.22 -4.29 1.72
C VAL A 65 -8.41 -5.10 3.00
N ILE A 66 -8.34 -6.42 2.88
CA ILE A 66 -8.47 -7.35 4.00
C ILE A 66 -7.08 -7.89 4.32
N LEU A 67 -6.65 -7.74 5.57
CA LEU A 67 -5.43 -8.33 6.07
C LEU A 67 -5.79 -9.49 7.00
N LYS A 68 -5.17 -10.65 6.76
CA LYS A 68 -5.39 -11.86 7.56
C LYS A 68 -4.08 -12.40 8.09
N SER A 69 -4.03 -12.73 9.37
CA SER A 69 -2.90 -13.39 10.02
C SER A 69 -3.44 -14.41 11.01
N GLY A 70 -3.25 -15.70 10.72
CA GLY A 70 -3.89 -16.77 11.49
C GLY A 70 -5.41 -16.62 11.51
N ASN A 71 -5.99 -16.43 12.70
CA ASN A 71 -7.44 -16.22 12.88
C ASN A 71 -7.85 -14.74 12.93
N GLU A 72 -6.89 -13.82 12.91
CA GLU A 72 -7.16 -12.39 12.95
C GLU A 72 -7.48 -11.88 11.54
N VAL A 73 -8.56 -11.10 11.44
CA VAL A 73 -9.02 -10.50 10.19
C VAL A 73 -9.24 -9.01 10.42
N PHE A 74 -8.42 -8.21 9.74
CA PHE A 74 -8.57 -6.76 9.70
C PHE A 74 -9.09 -6.31 8.34
N ARG A 75 -9.94 -5.30 8.34
CA ARG A 75 -10.57 -4.75 7.14
C ARG A 75 -10.36 -3.26 7.09
N MET A 76 -9.77 -2.80 6.00
CA MET A 76 -9.57 -1.39 5.70
C MET A 76 -10.47 -1.00 4.54
N ALA A 77 -11.51 -0.22 4.81
CA ALA A 77 -12.31 0.38 3.75
C ALA A 77 -11.52 1.49 3.06
N THR A 78 -11.56 1.54 1.73
CA THR A 78 -10.95 2.64 0.96
C THR A 78 -11.98 3.74 0.76
N ASP A 79 -11.57 5.00 0.90
CA ASP A 79 -12.36 6.14 0.43
C ASP A 79 -12.32 6.17 -1.10
N PRO A 80 -13.45 6.03 -1.81
CA PRO A 80 -13.47 6.04 -3.28
C PRO A 80 -12.92 7.32 -3.90
N THR A 81 -12.94 8.44 -3.17
CA THR A 81 -12.37 9.72 -3.64
C THR A 81 -10.84 9.76 -3.60
N LEU A 82 -10.23 8.80 -2.90
CA LEU A 82 -8.78 8.63 -2.77
C LEU A 82 -8.29 7.36 -3.49
N VAL A 83 -9.15 6.74 -4.31
CA VAL A 83 -8.78 5.65 -5.20
C VAL A 83 -8.52 6.22 -6.60
N PHE A 84 -7.34 5.96 -7.10
CA PHE A 84 -6.90 6.36 -8.43
C PHE A 84 -6.87 5.14 -9.35
N THR A 85 -6.99 5.39 -10.64
CA THR A 85 -7.08 4.32 -11.66
C THR A 85 -6.20 4.64 -12.86
N HIS A 86 -5.56 3.63 -13.42
CA HIS A 86 -4.81 3.72 -14.66
C HIS A 86 -5.10 2.52 -15.57
N ALA A 87 -5.29 2.78 -16.86
CA ALA A 87 -5.44 1.75 -17.88
C ALA A 87 -4.15 1.68 -18.71
N GLY A 88 -3.42 0.56 -18.56
CA GLY A 88 -2.31 0.21 -19.43
C GLY A 88 -2.77 -0.61 -20.65
N PRO A 89 -1.85 -0.96 -21.56
CA PRO A 89 -2.18 -1.75 -22.75
C PRO A 89 -2.69 -3.18 -22.47
N MET A 90 -2.24 -3.80 -21.38
CA MET A 90 -2.60 -5.19 -21.01
C MET A 90 -3.03 -5.34 -19.54
N THR A 91 -2.89 -4.28 -18.74
CA THR A 91 -3.12 -4.28 -17.30
C THR A 91 -3.94 -3.07 -16.90
N VAL A 92 -4.78 -3.24 -15.89
CA VAL A 92 -5.44 -2.16 -15.19
C VAL A 92 -4.86 -2.05 -13.79
N SER A 93 -4.71 -0.82 -13.31
CA SER A 93 -4.16 -0.53 -11.99
C SER A 93 -5.11 0.35 -11.21
N GLU A 94 -5.30 0.02 -9.94
CA GLU A 94 -6.13 0.77 -9.01
C GLU A 94 -5.33 0.93 -7.72
N TRP A 95 -5.24 2.15 -7.18
CA TRP A 95 -4.54 2.34 -5.92
C TRP A 95 -5.23 3.32 -4.99
N TYR A 96 -5.27 2.95 -3.72
CA TYR A 96 -5.62 3.82 -2.60
C TYR A 96 -4.34 4.37 -1.99
N ASP A 97 -4.28 5.69 -1.83
CA ASP A 97 -3.14 6.37 -1.24
C ASP A 97 -3.60 7.47 -0.28
N ALA A 98 -3.39 7.26 1.02
CA ALA A 98 -3.84 8.17 2.07
C ALA A 98 -2.95 8.08 3.33
N PRO A 99 -3.01 9.07 4.24
CA PRO A 99 -2.42 8.89 5.57
C PRO A 99 -3.19 7.78 6.30
N PRO A 100 -2.51 6.79 6.89
CA PRO A 100 -3.19 5.73 7.60
C PRO A 100 -3.79 6.24 8.91
N SER A 101 -4.95 5.71 9.28
CA SER A 101 -5.54 5.95 10.60
C SER A 101 -4.70 5.30 11.71
N PHE A 102 -4.92 5.73 12.95
CA PHE A 102 -4.24 5.12 14.10
C PHE A 102 -4.56 3.63 14.24
N GLU A 103 -5.79 3.22 13.95
CA GLU A 103 -6.24 1.82 13.99
C GLU A 103 -5.59 0.98 12.90
N GLU A 104 -5.54 1.50 11.67
CA GLU A 104 -4.82 0.86 10.55
C GLU A 104 -3.35 0.67 10.91
N LEU A 105 -2.69 1.68 11.46
CA LEU A 105 -1.29 1.58 11.86
C LEU A 105 -1.04 0.57 12.97
N ARG A 106 -1.91 0.56 13.98
CA ARG A 106 -1.82 -0.39 15.09
C ARG A 106 -1.91 -1.82 14.55
N THR A 107 -2.86 -2.06 13.65
CA THR A 107 -3.13 -3.39 13.11
C THR A 107 -2.07 -3.83 12.09
N LEU A 108 -1.60 -2.93 11.22
CA LEU A 108 -0.49 -3.20 10.31
C LEU A 108 0.76 -3.65 11.09
N LYS A 109 1.06 -3.02 12.22
CA LYS A 109 2.20 -3.43 13.08
C LYS A 109 2.02 -4.83 13.68
N GLU A 110 0.80 -5.21 14.03
CA GLU A 110 0.48 -6.55 14.54
C GLU A 110 0.61 -7.61 13.42
N ILE A 111 0.15 -7.30 12.21
CA ILE A 111 0.08 -8.26 11.09
C ILE A 111 1.42 -8.43 10.37
N ILE A 112 2.20 -7.35 10.15
CA ILE A 112 3.48 -7.41 9.40
C ILE A 112 4.52 -8.30 10.09
N GLY A 113 4.40 -8.54 11.40
CA GLY A 113 5.27 -9.46 12.12
C GLY A 113 4.97 -10.95 11.90
N SER A 114 3.89 -11.29 11.18
CA SER A 114 3.40 -12.67 11.05
C SER A 114 3.82 -13.32 9.72
N PRO A 115 4.41 -14.53 9.75
CA PRO A 115 4.83 -15.24 8.54
C PRO A 115 3.66 -15.72 7.67
N ASP A 116 2.44 -15.78 8.23
CA ASP A 116 1.23 -16.25 7.54
C ASP A 116 0.32 -15.09 7.09
N ALA A 117 0.83 -13.85 7.13
CA ALA A 117 0.07 -12.67 6.73
C ALA A 117 -0.28 -12.71 5.24
N ASN A 118 -1.58 -12.58 4.95
CA ASN A 118 -2.12 -12.47 3.59
C ASN A 118 -2.91 -11.18 3.46
N VAL A 119 -2.83 -10.57 2.27
CA VAL A 119 -3.63 -9.41 1.88
C VAL A 119 -4.58 -9.79 0.76
N THR A 120 -5.86 -9.44 0.91
CA THR A 120 -6.88 -9.59 -0.13
C THR A 120 -7.37 -8.20 -0.53
N PHE A 121 -7.33 -7.91 -1.82
CA PHE A 121 -7.91 -6.71 -2.40
C PHE A 121 -9.33 -7.04 -2.85
N VAL A 122 -10.31 -6.33 -2.30
CA VAL A 122 -11.74 -6.55 -2.57
C VAL A 122 -12.28 -5.32 -3.27
N GLY A 123 -12.88 -5.55 -4.44
CA GLY A 123 -13.59 -4.52 -5.19
C GLY A 123 -15.03 -4.90 -5.46
N TYR A 124 -15.79 -3.97 -6.04
CA TYR A 124 -17.20 -4.20 -6.39
C TYR A 124 -17.41 -5.30 -7.44
N LYS A 125 -16.41 -5.59 -8.28
CA LYS A 125 -16.51 -6.58 -9.37
C LYS A 125 -15.73 -7.88 -9.13
N GLY A 126 -15.01 -8.02 -8.02
CA GLY A 126 -14.22 -9.21 -7.72
C GLY A 126 -13.22 -9.02 -6.58
N GLN A 127 -12.39 -10.03 -6.33
CA GLN A 127 -11.33 -9.99 -5.33
C GLN A 127 -10.05 -10.65 -5.84
N MET A 128 -8.90 -10.24 -5.30
CA MET A 128 -7.58 -10.83 -5.57
C MET A 128 -6.80 -11.03 -4.27
N ASP A 129 -6.20 -12.20 -4.10
CA ASP A 129 -5.38 -12.56 -2.94
C ASP A 129 -3.88 -12.43 -3.25
N ARG A 130 -3.09 -11.95 -2.28
CA ARG A 130 -1.63 -11.87 -2.35
C ARG A 130 -1.00 -12.15 -0.98
N LYS A 131 0.10 -12.90 -0.97
CA LYS A 131 0.92 -13.08 0.24
C LYS A 131 1.66 -11.80 0.57
N VAL A 132 1.72 -11.44 1.86
CA VAL A 132 2.62 -10.38 2.32
C VAL A 132 4.05 -10.95 2.32
N THR A 133 4.99 -10.27 1.67
CA THR A 133 6.39 -10.69 1.51
C THR A 133 7.33 -9.62 2.05
#